data_AF-A0A7S3EVQ0-F1
#
_entry.id   AF-A0A7S3EVQ0-F1
#
_cell.length_a   1.000
_cell.length_b   1.000
_cell.length_c   1.000
_cell.angle_alpha   90.00
_cell.angle_beta   90.00
_cell.angle_gamma   90.00
#
_symmetry.space_group_name_H-M   'P 1'
#
loop_
_entity.id
_entity.type
_entity.pdbx_description
1 polymer ?
#
loop_
_entity_poly.entity_id
_entity_poly.type
_entity_poly.pdbx_seq_one_letter_code
_entity_poly.pdbx_strand_id
1 'polypeptide(L)'
;AAAAASAAAASATITPAAATLNLLHVCLASLLLHCSMPVVKNLIAKQQKMNMAFGPLRLVNTYGAFGSVTRIRYEVILEGTRDEYPVDSAAWSEFEFLVKPGDVKRAPALLSPYHHRLDWLAWFLPLSSAQNHPWLYHLIAKLLENDASASSLLRSNPFTDGPPPRWIRALLYEYSFATPQQTREEGVYWNRRLTREYLKPQSTQSVRPALKARGWLQS
;
A
#
# COMPACT_ATOMS: atom_id res chain seq x y z
N ALA A 1 -33.84 -5.21 64.08
CA ALA A 1 -33.39 -5.81 62.80
C ALA A 1 -32.71 -4.73 61.97
N ALA A 2 -31.55 -5.09 61.41
CA ALA A 2 -30.77 -4.44 60.35
C ALA A 2 -30.21 -3.03 60.61
N ALA A 3 -28.89 -3.02 60.82
CA ALA A 3 -27.98 -1.89 60.90
C ALA A 3 -27.91 -1.09 59.59
N ALA A 4 -27.84 0.24 59.72
CA ALA A 4 -27.47 1.15 58.65
C ALA A 4 -25.94 1.04 58.41
N ALA A 5 -25.55 0.43 57.30
CA ALA A 5 -24.17 0.47 56.84
C ALA A 5 -23.93 1.81 56.09
N SER A 6 -23.39 2.79 56.81
CA SER A 6 -22.85 4.01 56.23
C SER A 6 -21.61 3.67 55.38
N ALA A 7 -21.75 3.74 54.05
CA ALA A 7 -20.62 3.71 53.13
C ALA A 7 -19.84 5.03 53.28
N ALA A 8 -18.91 5.07 54.22
CA ALA A 8 -17.90 6.12 54.28
C ALA A 8 -17.03 6.02 53.02
N ALA A 9 -17.23 6.93 52.08
CA ALA A 9 -16.29 7.15 50.99
C ALA A 9 -14.95 7.56 51.63
N ALA A 10 -14.00 6.61 51.68
CA ALA A 10 -12.64 6.89 52.10
C ALA A 10 -12.08 7.96 51.15
N SER A 11 -12.02 9.20 51.64
CA SER A 11 -11.31 10.27 50.96
C SER A 11 -9.83 9.92 51.02
N ALA A 12 -9.31 9.35 49.93
CA ALA A 12 -7.89 9.02 49.83
C ALA A 12 -7.09 10.31 50.03
N THR A 13 -6.45 10.44 51.19
CA THR A 13 -5.62 11.59 51.53
C THR A 13 -4.34 11.49 50.70
N ILE A 14 -4.18 12.42 49.76
CA ILE A 14 -2.97 12.48 48.92
C ILE A 14 -1.78 12.78 49.83
N THR A 15 -0.82 11.86 49.91
CA THR A 15 0.41 12.10 50.69
C THR A 15 1.22 13.25 50.07
N PRO A 16 2.04 13.98 50.84
CA PRO A 16 2.88 15.07 50.30
C PRO A 16 3.77 14.64 49.12
N ALA A 17 4.25 13.40 49.15
CA ALA A 17 5.00 12.79 48.05
C ALA A 17 4.15 12.61 46.79
N ALA A 18 2.91 12.12 46.94
CA ALA A 18 1.96 12.00 45.84
C ALA A 18 1.53 13.37 45.27
N ALA A 19 1.37 14.38 46.13
CA ALA A 19 1.06 15.75 45.71
C ALA A 19 2.20 16.35 44.87
N THR A 20 3.45 16.14 45.29
CA THR A 20 4.64 16.60 44.55
C THR A 20 4.75 15.93 43.18
N LEU A 21 4.54 14.61 43.13
CA LEU A 21 4.55 13.87 41.88
C LEU A 21 3.43 14.31 40.93
N ASN A 22 2.22 14.56 41.46
CA ASN A 22 1.11 15.08 40.67
C ASN A 22 1.43 16.46 40.08
N LEU A 23 2.05 17.35 40.87
CA LEU A 23 2.50 18.64 40.38
C LEU A 23 3.53 18.49 39.24
N LEU A 24 4.50 17.59 39.38
CA LEU A 24 5.48 17.30 38.32
C LEU A 24 4.82 16.79 37.04
N HIS A 25 3.84 15.89 37.15
CA HIS A 25 3.07 15.40 36.00
C HIS A 25 2.31 16.54 35.30
N VAL A 26 1.65 17.42 36.06
CA VAL A 26 0.93 18.58 35.50
C VAL A 26 1.89 19.54 34.80
N CYS A 27 3.05 19.82 35.39
CA CYS A 27 4.09 20.64 34.79
C CYS A 27 4.63 20.03 33.48
N LEU A 28 4.94 18.72 33.49
CA LEU A 28 5.42 18.02 32.30
C LEU A 28 4.36 17.99 31.19
N ALA A 29 3.11 17.69 31.53
CA ALA A 29 2.00 17.70 30.58
C ALA A 29 1.81 19.09 29.96
N SER A 30 1.87 20.14 30.77
CA SER A 30 1.75 21.53 30.30
C SER A 30 2.90 21.92 29.37
N LEU A 31 4.13 21.50 29.70
CA LEU A 31 5.30 21.71 28.84
C LEU A 31 5.15 20.98 27.50
N LEU A 32 4.74 19.70 27.51
CA LEU A 32 4.54 18.92 26.29
C LEU A 32 3.41 19.51 25.42
N LEU A 33 2.32 19.98 26.03
CA LEU A 33 1.23 20.63 25.30
C LEU A 33 1.71 21.92 24.62
N HIS A 34 2.48 22.74 25.34
CA HIS A 34 3.09 23.95 24.80
C HIS A 34 4.06 23.63 23.64
N CYS A 35 4.98 22.68 23.83
CA CYS A 35 5.92 22.24 22.80
C CYS A 35 5.20 21.64 21.57
N SER A 36 4.02 21.04 21.75
CA SER A 36 3.23 20.45 20.66
C SER A 36 2.54 21.49 19.77
N MET A 37 2.39 22.74 20.21
CA MET A 37 1.77 23.81 19.41
C MET A 37 2.40 24.00 18.01
N PRO A 38 3.74 24.13 17.85
CA PRO A 38 4.36 24.20 16.52
C PRO A 38 4.22 22.89 15.73
N VAL A 39 4.18 21.73 16.38
CA VAL A 39 3.95 20.43 15.74
C VAL A 39 2.55 20.39 15.11
N VAL A 40 1.52 20.74 15.87
CA VAL A 40 0.13 20.77 15.39
C VAL A 40 -0.05 21.80 14.27
N LYS A 41 0.52 23.00 14.42
CA LYS A 41 0.53 24.02 13.34
C LYS A 41 1.17 23.48 12.06
N ASN A 42 2.26 22.74 12.18
CA ASN A 42 2.91 22.11 11.04
C ASN A 42 2.05 21.01 10.41
N LEU A 43 1.39 20.16 11.20
CA LEU A 43 0.53 19.07 10.70
C LEU A 43 -0.72 19.58 9.98
N ILE A 44 -1.27 20.73 10.36
CA ILE A 44 -2.43 21.34 9.69
C ILE A 44 -2.01 22.13 8.44
N ALA A 45 -0.73 22.50 8.31
CA ALA A 45 -0.23 23.26 7.17
C ALA A 45 -0.25 22.44 5.87
N LYS A 46 -0.43 23.13 4.73
CA LYS A 46 -0.37 22.50 3.40
C LYS A 46 1.02 21.95 3.04
N GLN A 47 2.07 22.56 3.60
CA GLN A 47 3.47 22.17 3.39
C GLN A 47 4.03 21.67 4.73
N GLN A 48 3.70 20.43 5.06
CA GLN A 48 4.12 19.79 6.29
C GLN A 48 5.62 19.51 6.24
N LYS A 49 6.36 19.90 7.29
CA LYS A 49 7.73 19.43 7.52
C LYS A 49 7.67 18.15 8.33
N MET A 50 8.10 17.06 7.73
CA MET A 50 8.13 15.73 8.36
C MET A 50 9.56 15.35 8.71
N ASN A 51 9.73 14.45 9.69
CA ASN A 51 11.03 14.00 10.20
C ASN A 51 11.86 15.16 10.78
N MET A 52 11.20 16.07 11.49
CA MET A 52 11.79 17.27 12.08
C MET A 52 11.45 17.36 13.57
N ALA A 53 12.44 17.72 14.38
CA ALA A 53 12.23 18.06 15.80
C ALA A 53 11.94 19.56 15.96
N PHE A 54 11.10 19.90 16.93
CA PHE A 54 10.72 21.28 17.20
C PHE A 54 11.32 21.74 18.53
N GLY A 55 12.18 22.76 18.46
CA GLY A 55 12.87 23.33 19.62
C GLY A 55 14.22 22.68 19.93
N PRO A 56 15.05 23.34 20.78
CA PRO A 56 16.44 22.94 21.03
C PRO A 56 16.55 21.62 21.78
N LEU A 57 15.60 21.33 22.67
CA LEU A 57 15.57 20.10 23.47
C LEU A 57 15.04 18.88 22.70
N ARG A 58 14.49 19.09 21.48
CA ARG A 58 13.95 18.03 20.61
C ARG A 58 12.94 17.10 21.30
N LEU A 59 12.17 17.63 22.25
CA LEU A 59 11.18 16.87 23.04
C LEU A 59 10.00 16.37 22.22
N VAL A 60 9.67 17.07 21.13
CA VAL A 60 8.58 16.71 20.22
C VAL A 60 9.06 16.83 18.79
N ASN A 61 8.48 16.00 17.93
CA ASN A 61 8.85 15.92 16.52
C ASN A 61 7.64 15.55 15.67
N THR A 62 7.75 15.81 14.37
CA THR A 62 6.94 15.14 13.37
C THR A 62 7.73 13.97 12.81
N TYR A 63 7.06 12.84 12.61
CA TYR A 63 7.65 11.68 11.94
C TYR A 63 6.67 11.17 10.89
N GLY A 64 7.18 10.92 9.70
CA GLY A 64 6.42 10.39 8.59
C GLY A 64 7.33 9.50 7.78
N ALA A 65 6.98 8.22 7.68
CA ALA A 65 7.69 7.27 6.81
C ALA A 65 7.79 7.80 5.37
N PHE A 66 6.77 8.56 4.94
CA PHE A 66 6.75 9.29 3.67
C PHE A 66 6.41 10.76 3.95
N GLY A 67 7.43 11.59 4.15
CA GLY A 67 7.25 13.02 4.47
C GLY A 67 6.58 13.83 3.35
N SER A 68 6.59 13.31 2.14
CA SER A 68 5.86 13.79 0.97
C SER A 68 5.46 12.60 0.12
N VAL A 69 4.30 12.67 -0.52
CA VAL A 69 3.81 11.62 -1.44
C VAL A 69 3.79 12.17 -2.86
N THR A 70 4.22 11.36 -3.83
CA THR A 70 4.23 11.76 -5.24
C THR A 70 2.81 11.84 -5.81
N ARG A 71 2.59 12.76 -6.75
CA ARG A 71 1.33 12.84 -7.51
C ARG A 71 1.30 11.91 -8.72
N ILE A 72 2.48 11.55 -9.22
CA ILE A 72 2.68 10.60 -10.30
C ILE A 72 3.03 9.25 -9.68
N ARG A 73 2.41 8.18 -10.20
CA ARG A 73 2.67 6.81 -9.80
C ARG A 73 3.08 6.00 -11.01
N TYR A 74 4.21 5.32 -10.93
CA TYR A 74 4.51 4.27 -11.90
C TYR A 74 3.90 2.98 -11.39
N GLU A 75 3.22 2.22 -12.24
CA GLU A 75 2.53 1.00 -11.84
C GLU A 75 2.80 -0.09 -12.87
N VAL A 76 3.16 -1.28 -12.38
CA VAL A 76 3.29 -2.46 -13.22
C VAL A 76 1.92 -3.12 -13.35
N ILE A 77 1.46 -3.27 -14.59
CA ILE A 77 0.23 -3.96 -14.97
C ILE A 77 0.60 -5.30 -15.56
N LEU A 78 -0.05 -6.38 -15.08
CA LEU A 78 0.11 -7.71 -15.65
C LEU A 78 -0.99 -7.94 -16.67
N GLU A 79 -0.61 -8.45 -17.83
CA GLU A 79 -1.55 -8.82 -18.89
C GLU A 79 -1.31 -10.28 -19.26
N GLY A 80 -2.40 -11.04 -19.44
CA GLY A 80 -2.35 -12.39 -19.97
C GLY A 80 -2.96 -12.48 -21.35
N THR A 81 -2.56 -13.46 -22.15
CA THR A 81 -3.25 -13.83 -23.39
C THR A 81 -3.29 -15.35 -23.56
N ARG A 82 -4.35 -15.84 -24.23
CA ARG A 82 -4.51 -17.24 -24.63
C ARG A 82 -3.99 -17.51 -26.05
N ASP A 83 -3.61 -16.47 -26.77
CA ASP A 83 -3.15 -16.58 -28.14
C ASP A 83 -1.84 -17.37 -28.23
N GLU A 84 -1.62 -18.00 -29.38
CA GLU A 84 -0.45 -18.84 -29.60
C GLU A 84 0.85 -18.05 -29.54
N TYR A 85 0.87 -16.87 -30.16
CA TYR A 85 2.05 -16.01 -30.27
C TYR A 85 1.88 -14.72 -29.44
N PRO A 86 2.87 -14.35 -28.61
CA PRO A 86 2.77 -13.18 -27.73
C PRO A 86 3.15 -11.88 -28.47
N VAL A 87 2.42 -11.56 -29.53
CA VAL A 87 2.57 -10.32 -30.29
C VAL A 87 1.70 -9.21 -29.70
N ASP A 88 1.97 -7.95 -30.05
CA ASP A 88 1.21 -6.82 -29.52
C ASP A 88 -0.27 -6.82 -29.92
N SER A 89 -0.60 -7.41 -31.08
CA SER A 89 -1.97 -7.55 -31.57
C SER A 89 -2.74 -8.72 -30.94
N ALA A 90 -2.11 -9.51 -30.06
CA ALA A 90 -2.78 -10.60 -29.38
C ALA A 90 -3.88 -10.08 -28.43
N ALA A 91 -4.85 -10.93 -28.11
CA ALA A 91 -5.91 -10.60 -27.17
C ALA A 91 -5.37 -10.57 -25.73
N TRP A 92 -4.80 -9.45 -25.31
CA TRP A 92 -4.28 -9.21 -23.97
C TRP A 92 -5.41 -8.76 -23.03
N SER A 93 -5.46 -9.34 -21.82
CA SER A 93 -6.39 -8.97 -20.76
C SER A 93 -5.66 -8.71 -19.45
N GLU A 94 -5.98 -7.59 -18.80
CA GLU A 94 -5.31 -7.14 -17.57
C GLU A 94 -5.77 -7.95 -16.34
N PHE A 95 -4.81 -8.32 -15.50
CA PHE A 95 -5.09 -8.77 -14.15
C PHE A 95 -5.27 -7.56 -13.24
N GLU A 96 -6.40 -7.51 -12.53
CA GLU A 96 -6.71 -6.40 -11.64
C GLU A 96 -6.32 -6.74 -10.20
N PHE A 97 -5.50 -5.88 -9.61
CA PHE A 97 -5.12 -5.95 -8.20
C PHE A 97 -6.22 -5.33 -7.32
N LEU A 98 -6.16 -5.53 -6.01
CA LEU A 98 -7.27 -5.14 -5.11
C LEU A 98 -7.41 -3.63 -4.97
N VAL A 99 -6.29 -2.92 -4.75
CA VAL A 99 -6.28 -1.52 -4.34
C VAL A 99 -5.34 -0.63 -5.15
N LYS A 100 -4.27 -1.18 -5.74
CA LYS A 100 -3.37 -0.33 -6.56
C LYS A 100 -4.09 0.16 -7.84
N PRO A 101 -3.63 1.27 -8.46
CA PRO A 101 -4.18 1.71 -9.73
C PRO A 101 -4.13 0.59 -10.80
N GLY A 102 -5.17 0.55 -11.61
CA GLY A 102 -5.40 -0.43 -12.68
C GLY A 102 -6.34 0.22 -13.70
N ASP A 103 -7.57 -0.26 -13.81
CA ASP A 103 -8.65 0.43 -14.53
C ASP A 103 -8.77 1.92 -14.14
N VAL A 104 -8.72 2.79 -15.16
CA VAL A 104 -8.82 4.25 -15.03
C VAL A 104 -10.17 4.72 -14.50
N LYS A 105 -11.22 3.92 -14.66
CA LYS A 105 -12.57 4.21 -14.15
C LYS A 105 -12.76 3.79 -12.70
N ARG A 106 -11.76 3.13 -12.09
CA ARG A 106 -11.83 2.72 -10.69
C ARG A 106 -11.34 3.83 -9.75
N ALA A 107 -12.21 4.22 -8.83
CA ALA A 107 -11.86 5.15 -7.76
C ALA A 107 -10.75 4.59 -6.85
N PRO A 108 -9.88 5.45 -6.28
CA PRO A 108 -8.91 5.04 -5.27
C PRO A 108 -9.61 4.39 -4.05
N ALA A 109 -9.08 3.27 -3.57
CA ALA A 109 -9.62 2.58 -2.40
C ALA A 109 -9.06 3.16 -1.08
N LEU A 110 -9.89 3.16 -0.03
CA LEU A 110 -9.43 3.40 1.33
C LEU A 110 -8.85 2.10 1.90
N LEU A 111 -7.54 2.06 2.14
CA LEU A 111 -6.83 0.85 2.58
C LEU A 111 -6.98 0.57 4.09
N SER A 112 -7.07 1.60 4.92
CA SER A 112 -7.05 1.44 6.38
C SER A 112 -8.25 0.62 6.89
N PRO A 113 -8.06 -0.33 7.83
CA PRO A 113 -6.82 -0.64 8.57
C PRO A 113 -5.96 -1.78 7.98
N TYR A 114 -6.42 -2.46 6.92
CA TYR A 114 -5.77 -3.67 6.38
C TYR A 114 -4.87 -3.36 5.17
N HIS A 115 -3.66 -3.92 5.12
CA HIS A 115 -2.74 -3.70 3.99
C HIS A 115 -2.67 -4.95 3.10
N HIS A 116 -3.13 -4.85 1.86
CA HIS A 116 -3.02 -5.92 0.87
C HIS A 116 -1.56 -6.16 0.51
N ARG A 117 -1.01 -7.27 0.97
CA ARG A 117 0.44 -7.56 0.87
C ARG A 117 0.92 -7.66 -0.57
N LEU A 118 0.13 -8.25 -1.48
CA LEU A 118 0.50 -8.35 -2.89
C LEU A 118 0.54 -6.98 -3.57
N ASP A 119 -0.49 -6.15 -3.40
CA ASP A 119 -0.52 -4.77 -3.88
C ASP A 119 0.64 -3.93 -3.32
N TRP A 120 0.93 -4.07 -2.03
CA TRP A 120 2.05 -3.40 -1.38
C TRP A 120 3.39 -3.80 -1.97
N LEU A 121 3.62 -5.10 -2.21
CA LEU A 121 4.83 -5.57 -2.88
C LEU A 121 4.91 -5.07 -4.33
N ALA A 122 3.78 -5.05 -5.05
CA ALA A 122 3.70 -4.57 -6.42
C ALA A 122 4.04 -3.08 -6.56
N TRP A 123 3.75 -2.27 -5.54
CA TRP A 123 4.12 -0.85 -5.48
C TRP A 123 5.63 -0.60 -5.59
N PHE A 124 6.48 -1.57 -5.20
CA PHE A 124 7.94 -1.45 -5.32
C PHE A 124 8.49 -1.88 -6.68
N LEU A 125 7.71 -2.61 -7.51
CA LEU A 125 8.19 -3.11 -8.81
C LEU A 125 8.79 -2.00 -9.70
N PRO A 126 8.15 -0.83 -9.87
CA PRO A 126 8.69 0.23 -10.71
C PRO A 126 10.05 0.79 -10.27
N LEU A 127 10.43 0.59 -9.01
CA LEU A 127 11.64 1.16 -8.43
C LEU A 127 12.90 0.37 -8.80
N SER A 128 12.76 -0.82 -9.39
CA SER A 128 13.88 -1.61 -9.86
C SER A 128 13.50 -2.46 -11.09
N SER A 129 14.30 -3.47 -11.43
CA SER A 129 14.00 -4.39 -12.54
C SER A 129 13.28 -5.64 -12.05
N ALA A 130 12.59 -6.35 -12.96
CA ALA A 130 11.86 -7.56 -12.62
C ALA A 130 12.75 -8.63 -11.94
N GLN A 131 14.04 -8.72 -12.31
CA GLN A 131 14.99 -9.68 -11.75
C GLN A 131 15.22 -9.51 -10.24
N ASN A 132 15.10 -8.28 -9.73
CA ASN A 132 15.22 -7.95 -8.31
C ASN A 132 13.96 -8.28 -7.50
N HIS A 133 12.90 -8.71 -8.19
CA HIS A 133 11.64 -9.12 -7.57
C HIS A 133 11.29 -10.58 -7.92
N PRO A 134 12.06 -11.58 -7.40
CA PRO A 134 11.82 -13.00 -7.65
C PRO A 134 10.38 -13.49 -7.51
N TRP A 135 9.67 -12.95 -6.53
CA TRP A 135 8.28 -13.30 -6.25
C TRP A 135 7.35 -13.02 -7.44
N LEU A 136 7.70 -12.06 -8.31
CA LEU A 136 6.94 -11.76 -9.52
C LEU A 136 6.93 -12.94 -10.49
N TYR A 137 8.08 -13.60 -10.69
CA TYR A 137 8.17 -14.79 -11.52
C TYR A 137 7.36 -15.95 -10.93
N HIS A 138 7.37 -16.10 -9.60
CA HIS A 138 6.55 -17.10 -8.92
C HIS A 138 5.05 -16.81 -9.07
N LEU A 139 4.64 -15.55 -8.90
CA LEU A 139 3.26 -15.14 -9.16
C LEU A 139 2.84 -15.42 -10.61
N ILE A 140 3.66 -15.03 -11.58
CA ILE A 140 3.39 -15.27 -13.01
C ILE A 140 3.23 -16.76 -13.30
N ALA A 141 4.11 -17.61 -12.77
CA ALA A 141 3.99 -19.06 -12.93
C ALA A 141 2.68 -19.60 -12.38
N LYS A 142 2.26 -19.14 -11.20
CA LYS A 142 0.98 -19.51 -10.59
C LYS A 142 -0.22 -19.03 -11.42
N LEU A 143 -0.16 -17.82 -11.98
CA LEU A 143 -1.22 -17.30 -12.85
C LEU A 143 -1.28 -18.03 -14.22
N LEU A 144 -0.13 -18.46 -14.77
CA LEU A 144 -0.05 -19.31 -15.96
C LEU A 144 -0.62 -20.71 -15.73
N GLU A 145 -0.79 -21.13 -14.48
CA GLU A 145 -1.45 -22.38 -14.09
C GLU A 145 -2.89 -22.15 -13.58
N ASN A 146 -3.38 -20.89 -13.62
CA ASN A 146 -4.67 -20.48 -13.07
C ASN A 146 -4.85 -20.88 -11.59
N ASP A 147 -3.77 -20.85 -10.79
CA ASP A 147 -3.80 -21.22 -9.38
C ASP A 147 -4.81 -20.37 -8.59
N ALA A 148 -5.73 -21.03 -7.88
CA ALA A 148 -6.81 -20.38 -7.16
C ALA A 148 -6.29 -19.50 -6.00
N SER A 149 -5.20 -19.90 -5.35
CA SER A 149 -4.62 -19.13 -4.24
C SER A 149 -4.03 -17.83 -4.77
N ALA A 150 -3.25 -17.89 -5.86
CA ALA A 150 -2.74 -16.68 -6.51
C ALA A 150 -3.86 -15.78 -7.03
N SER A 151 -4.90 -16.36 -7.63
CA SER A 151 -6.05 -15.62 -8.15
C SER A 151 -6.84 -14.92 -7.03
N SER A 152 -6.96 -15.52 -5.85
CA SER A 152 -7.64 -14.91 -4.70
C SER A 152 -6.95 -13.66 -4.13
N LEU A 153 -5.67 -13.45 -4.47
CA LEU A 153 -4.94 -12.22 -4.10
C LEU A 153 -5.24 -11.05 -5.05
N LEU A 154 -5.89 -11.33 -6.18
CA LEU A 154 -6.28 -10.35 -7.18
C LEU A 154 -7.76 -10.01 -7.03
N ARG A 155 -8.13 -8.81 -7.48
CA ARG A 155 -9.53 -8.41 -7.61
C ARG A 155 -10.23 -9.15 -8.74
N SER A 156 -9.53 -9.28 -9.87
CA SER A 156 -10.06 -9.97 -11.04
C SER A 156 -8.94 -10.68 -11.77
N ASN A 157 -9.18 -11.97 -12.04
CA ASN A 157 -8.42 -12.76 -12.98
C ASN A 157 -9.34 -13.06 -14.18
N PRO A 158 -9.07 -12.50 -15.38
CA PRO A 158 -9.94 -12.66 -16.55
C PRO A 158 -9.90 -14.09 -17.14
N PHE A 159 -9.06 -14.97 -16.61
CA PHE A 159 -8.91 -16.35 -17.08
C PHE A 159 -9.59 -17.38 -16.17
N THR A 160 -10.22 -16.97 -15.06
CA THR A 160 -10.77 -17.87 -14.03
C THR A 160 -11.74 -18.93 -14.59
N ASP A 161 -12.63 -18.54 -15.51
CA ASP A 161 -13.70 -19.40 -16.04
C ASP A 161 -13.29 -20.18 -17.31
N GLY A 162 -11.99 -20.38 -17.56
CA GLY A 162 -11.54 -21.11 -18.75
C GLY A 162 -10.09 -21.56 -18.68
N PRO A 163 -9.48 -21.89 -19.83
CA PRO A 163 -8.09 -22.32 -19.85
C PRO A 163 -7.17 -21.18 -19.35
N PRO A 164 -6.04 -21.52 -18.69
CA PRO A 164 -5.06 -20.52 -18.28
C PRO A 164 -4.53 -19.72 -19.49
N PRO A 165 -3.98 -18.52 -19.26
CA PRO A 165 -3.25 -17.81 -20.29
C PRO A 165 -2.00 -18.59 -20.70
N ARG A 166 -1.62 -18.52 -21.98
CA ARG A 166 -0.36 -19.10 -22.50
C ARG A 166 0.84 -18.20 -22.21
N TRP A 167 0.59 -16.90 -22.16
CA TRP A 167 1.61 -15.88 -21.98
C TRP A 167 1.13 -14.84 -20.98
N ILE A 168 2.03 -14.39 -20.12
CA ILE A 168 1.82 -13.23 -19.25
C ILE A 168 2.97 -12.26 -19.46
N ARG A 169 2.66 -10.99 -19.72
CA ARG A 169 3.65 -9.90 -19.77
C ARG A 169 3.40 -8.89 -18.66
N ALA A 170 4.38 -8.02 -18.42
CA ALA A 170 4.22 -6.92 -17.49
C ALA A 170 4.56 -5.60 -18.18
N LEU A 171 3.68 -4.62 -18.09
CA LEU A 171 3.82 -3.29 -18.66
C LEU A 171 3.96 -2.26 -17.55
N LEU A 172 4.82 -1.26 -17.77
CA LEU A 172 4.97 -0.13 -16.86
C LEU A 172 4.16 1.05 -17.38
N TYR A 173 3.18 1.49 -16.60
CA TYR A 173 2.38 2.66 -16.88
C TYR A 173 2.70 3.79 -15.90
N GLU A 174 2.65 5.01 -16.40
CA GLU A 174 2.60 6.22 -15.57
C GLU A 174 1.13 6.57 -15.32
N TYR A 175 0.74 6.69 -14.06
CA TYR A 175 -0.58 7.08 -13.58
C TYR A 175 -0.53 8.46 -12.94
N SER A 176 -1.55 9.27 -13.20
CA SER A 176 -1.84 10.54 -12.52
C SER A 176 -3.33 10.64 -12.23
N PHE A 177 -3.72 11.45 -11.25
CA PHE A 177 -5.13 11.68 -10.97
C PHE A 177 -5.81 12.41 -12.13
N ALA A 178 -7.02 11.99 -12.46
CA ALA A 178 -7.88 12.73 -13.37
C ALA A 178 -8.28 14.08 -12.77
N THR A 179 -8.54 15.08 -13.63
CA THR A 179 -9.08 16.35 -13.18
C THR A 179 -10.54 16.19 -12.74
N PRO A 180 -11.08 17.07 -11.88
CA PRO A 180 -12.50 17.04 -11.52
C PRO A 180 -13.45 17.13 -12.73
N GLN A 181 -13.01 17.75 -13.84
CA GLN A 181 -13.78 17.80 -15.07
C GLN A 181 -13.83 16.42 -15.74
N GLN A 182 -12.68 15.77 -15.95
CA GLN A 182 -12.60 14.42 -16.52
C GLN A 182 -13.40 13.40 -15.70
N THR A 183 -13.36 13.48 -14.37
CA THR A 183 -14.17 12.59 -13.52
C THR A 183 -15.68 12.80 -13.71
N ARG A 184 -16.13 14.05 -13.91
CA ARG A 184 -17.56 14.35 -14.14
C ARG A 184 -18.03 13.98 -15.54
N GLU A 185 -17.22 14.22 -16.56
CA GLU A 185 -17.61 14.07 -17.97
C GLU A 185 -17.36 12.66 -18.50
N GLU A 186 -16.23 12.05 -18.13
CA GLU A 186 -15.76 10.76 -18.67
C GLU A 186 -15.88 9.60 -17.66
N GLY A 187 -16.12 9.91 -16.37
CA GLY A 187 -16.20 8.91 -15.30
C GLY A 187 -14.86 8.27 -14.93
N VAL A 188 -13.74 8.92 -15.26
CA VAL A 188 -12.39 8.42 -14.95
C VAL A 188 -11.81 9.07 -13.69
N TYR A 189 -11.06 8.28 -12.92
CA TYR A 189 -10.33 8.74 -11.72
C TYR A 189 -8.83 8.85 -11.97
N TRP A 190 -8.33 8.20 -13.02
CA TRP A 190 -6.93 8.18 -13.37
C TRP A 190 -6.71 8.47 -14.85
N ASN A 191 -5.61 9.14 -15.14
CA ASN A 191 -5.00 9.16 -16.47
C ASN A 191 -3.84 8.16 -16.44
N ARG A 192 -3.68 7.35 -17.50
CA ARG A 192 -2.54 6.43 -17.63
C ARG A 192 -1.85 6.57 -18.99
N ARG A 193 -0.54 6.41 -19.00
CA ARG A 193 0.30 6.37 -20.22
C ARG A 193 1.25 5.19 -20.15
N LEU A 194 1.30 4.37 -21.20
CA LEU A 194 2.29 3.30 -21.29
C LEU A 194 3.69 3.92 -21.39
N THR A 195 4.56 3.54 -20.48
CA THR A 195 5.95 4.03 -20.46
C THR A 195 6.87 3.07 -21.20
N ARG A 196 6.82 1.79 -20.85
CA ARG A 196 7.64 0.73 -21.45
C ARG A 196 7.13 -0.65 -21.08
N GLU A 197 7.62 -1.65 -21.79
CA GLU A 197 7.56 -3.03 -21.31
C GLU A 197 8.43 -3.19 -20.04
N TYR A 198 7.85 -3.75 -18.98
CA TYR A 198 8.55 -4.02 -17.72
C TYR A 198 9.15 -5.42 -17.71
N LEU A 199 8.41 -6.40 -18.25
CA LEU A 199 8.84 -7.79 -18.41
C LEU A 199 8.24 -8.33 -19.71
N LYS A 200 9.12 -8.87 -20.57
CA LYS A 200 8.74 -9.59 -21.80
C LYS A 200 7.73 -10.70 -21.49
N PRO A 201 6.87 -11.08 -22.46
CA PRO A 201 5.96 -12.21 -22.33
C PRO A 201 6.66 -13.46 -21.78
N GLN A 202 6.10 -14.02 -20.72
CA GLN A 202 6.55 -15.25 -20.08
C GLN A 202 5.54 -16.36 -20.31
N SER A 203 6.04 -17.55 -20.63
CA SER A 203 5.26 -18.79 -20.65
C SER A 203 5.68 -19.69 -19.49
N THR A 204 4.95 -20.79 -19.30
CA THR A 204 5.30 -21.82 -18.31
C THR A 204 6.73 -22.33 -18.53
N GLN A 205 7.22 -22.41 -19.77
CA GLN A 205 8.58 -22.85 -20.04
C GLN A 205 9.63 -21.77 -19.73
N SER A 206 9.35 -20.50 -20.06
CA SER A 206 10.32 -19.41 -19.88
C SER A 206 10.53 -19.03 -18.41
N VAL A 207 9.52 -19.22 -17.55
CA VAL A 207 9.61 -18.88 -16.12
C VAL A 207 10.31 -19.96 -15.28
N ARG A 208 10.32 -21.22 -15.76
CA ARG A 208 10.90 -22.37 -15.03
C ARG A 208 12.35 -22.19 -14.57
N PRO A 209 13.29 -21.65 -15.38
CA PRO A 209 14.66 -21.42 -14.94
C PRO A 209 14.73 -20.51 -13.70
N ALA A 210 13.93 -19.44 -13.67
CA ALA A 210 13.91 -18.49 -12.55
C ALA A 210 13.42 -19.13 -11.24
N LEU A 211 12.48 -20.08 -11.34
CA LEU A 211 11.95 -20.84 -10.21
C LEU A 211 12.91 -21.93 -9.73
N LYS A 212 13.53 -22.68 -10.66
CA LYS A 212 14.53 -23.71 -10.35
C LYS A 212 15.74 -23.12 -9.64
N ALA A 213 16.24 -21.98 -10.10
CA ALA A 213 17.37 -21.27 -9.47
C ALA A 213 17.12 -20.88 -8.00
N ARG A 214 15.87 -20.94 -7.53
CA ARG A 214 15.45 -20.57 -6.17
C ARG A 214 14.89 -21.76 -5.37
N GLY A 215 14.95 -22.97 -5.93
CA GLY A 215 14.42 -24.18 -5.28
C GLY A 215 12.90 -24.22 -5.17
N TRP A 216 12.17 -23.42 -5.96
CA TRP A 216 10.70 -23.36 -5.92
C TRP A 216 10.02 -24.37 -6.84
N LEU A 217 10.76 -24.94 -7.78
CA LEU A 217 10.38 -26.14 -8.52
C LEU A 217 11.27 -27.26 -8.05
N GLN A 218 10.67 -28.35 -7.57
CA GLN A 218 11.41 -29.60 -7.39
C GLN A 218 11.81 -30.14 -8.76
N SER A 219 13.00 -30.75 -8.81
CA SER A 219 13.66 -31.25 -10.03
C SER A 219 12.82 -32.29 -10.75
#